data_AF-A0AAJ1H4W1-F1
#
_entry.id   AF-A0AAJ1H4W1-F1
#
_cell.length_a   1.000
_cell.length_b   1.000
_cell.length_c   1.000
_cell.angle_alpha   90.00
_cell.angle_beta   90.00
_cell.angle_gamma   90.00
#
_symmetry.space_group_name_H-M   'P 1'
#
loop_
_entity.id
_entity.type
_entity.pdbx_description
1 polymer ?
#
loop_
_entity_poly.entity_id
_entity_poly.type
_entity_poly.pdbx_seq_one_letter_code
_entity_poly.pdbx_strand_id
1 'polypeptide(L)'
;MGRHAAHLPADAAVPAAADGPVGADVRVVAGDPSPEELAAVVAVLQRQADEVAATGRAEVTESPRAGWDASARGLRRPLEHGSGAWARSLR
;
A
#
# COMPACT_ATOMS: atom_id res chain seq x y z
N MET A 1 14.49 3.48 -21.39
CA MET A 1 15.28 2.77 -20.36
C MET A 1 14.93 3.37 -19.01
N GLY A 2 14.44 2.57 -18.05
CA GLY A 2 14.15 3.04 -16.68
C GLY A 2 12.85 2.50 -16.07
N ARG A 3 12.70 1.18 -16.01
CA ARG A 3 11.66 0.47 -15.23
C ARG A 3 12.02 0.54 -13.74
N HIS A 4 11.52 1.56 -13.03
CA HIS A 4 11.82 1.78 -11.59
C HIS A 4 10.63 1.61 -10.65
N ALA A 5 9.47 1.16 -11.14
CA ALA A 5 8.56 0.47 -10.24
C ALA A 5 9.16 -0.91 -9.99
N ALA A 6 9.38 -1.28 -8.72
CA ALA A 6 9.61 -2.68 -8.39
C ALA A 6 8.47 -3.48 -9.03
N HIS A 7 8.81 -4.38 -9.94
CA HIS A 7 7.83 -5.36 -10.41
C HIS A 7 7.48 -6.20 -9.19
N LEU A 8 6.38 -5.87 -8.53
CA LEU A 8 5.74 -6.78 -7.61
C LEU A 8 5.31 -7.97 -8.48
N PRO A 9 5.87 -9.19 -8.27
CA PRO A 9 5.32 -10.35 -8.93
C PRO A 9 3.85 -10.42 -8.53
N ALA A 10 2.97 -10.48 -9.52
CA ALA A 10 1.53 -10.62 -9.28
C ALA A 10 1.16 -11.98 -8.65
N ASP A 11 2.16 -12.82 -8.33
CA ASP A 11 1.96 -14.22 -7.94
C ASP A 11 3.15 -14.76 -7.10
N ALA A 12 3.57 -14.02 -6.08
CA ALA A 12 4.31 -14.67 -4.99
C ALA A 12 3.29 -15.46 -4.16
N ALA A 13 2.90 -16.62 -4.68
CA ALA A 13 2.00 -17.56 -4.02
C ALA A 13 2.55 -17.88 -2.62
N VAL A 14 1.85 -17.38 -1.62
CA VAL A 14 1.95 -17.85 -0.23
C VAL A 14 1.65 -19.35 -0.27
N PRO A 15 2.46 -20.23 0.33
CA PRO A 15 2.15 -21.66 0.32
C PRO A 15 0.80 -21.87 0.98
N ALA A 16 -0.14 -22.44 0.20
CA ALA A 16 -1.51 -22.69 0.60
C ALA A 16 -1.53 -23.56 1.87
N ALA A 17 -1.93 -22.95 2.97
CA ALA A 17 -2.29 -23.67 4.18
C ALA A 17 -3.76 -23.34 4.50
N ALA A 18 -4.59 -24.36 4.28
CA ALA A 18 -5.97 -24.57 4.72
C ALA A 18 -7.09 -23.77 4.03
N ASP A 19 -8.04 -24.54 3.47
CA ASP A 19 -9.32 -24.10 2.93
C ASP A 19 -10.14 -23.27 3.94
N GLY A 20 -10.51 -22.05 3.53
CA GLY A 20 -11.48 -21.17 4.19
C GLY A 20 -12.00 -20.14 3.18
N PRO A 21 -13.22 -19.57 3.35
CA PRO A 21 -13.89 -18.80 2.30
C PRO A 21 -13.05 -17.57 1.93
N VAL A 22 -13.12 -17.16 0.66
CA VAL A 22 -12.44 -16.00 0.08
C VAL A 22 -12.96 -14.71 0.73
N GLY A 23 -12.50 -14.43 1.95
CA GLY A 23 -12.63 -13.18 2.68
C GLY A 23 -11.30 -12.44 2.61
N ALA A 24 -11.33 -11.11 2.69
CA ALA A 24 -10.13 -10.28 2.75
C ALA A 24 -9.07 -10.93 3.66
N ASP A 25 -7.81 -10.97 3.21
CA ASP A 25 -6.67 -11.53 3.97
C ASP A 25 -6.42 -10.69 5.24
N VAL A 26 -7.28 -10.84 6.25
CA VAL A 26 -7.23 -10.12 7.52
C VAL A 26 -6.53 -11.01 8.54
N ARG A 27 -5.44 -10.50 9.12
CA ARG A 27 -4.66 -11.17 10.16
C ARG A 27 -4.80 -10.43 11.48
N VAL A 28 -5.24 -11.13 12.53
CA VAL A 28 -5.19 -10.64 13.91
C VAL A 28 -3.75 -10.69 14.39
N VAL A 29 -3.19 -9.53 14.75
CA VAL A 29 -1.80 -9.40 15.22
C VAL A 29 -1.68 -9.36 16.74
N ALA A 30 -2.77 -9.07 17.45
CA ALA A 30 -2.85 -9.03 18.91
C ALA A 30 -4.30 -9.25 19.38
N GLY A 31 -4.47 -9.78 20.59
CA GLY A 31 -5.78 -10.14 21.16
C GLY A 31 -6.27 -11.53 20.73
N ASP A 32 -7.41 -11.94 21.27
CA ASP A 32 -8.09 -13.21 20.96
C ASP A 32 -9.60 -12.93 20.79
N PRO A 33 -10.02 -12.29 19.68
CA PRO A 33 -11.43 -11.98 19.45
C PRO A 33 -12.21 -13.26 19.25
N SER A 34 -13.44 -13.29 19.74
CA SER A 34 -14.35 -14.38 19.41
C SER A 34 -14.62 -14.42 17.90
N PRO A 35 -14.95 -15.60 17.33
CA PRO A 35 -15.30 -15.72 15.92
C PRO A 35 -16.42 -14.76 15.48
N GLU A 36 -17.39 -14.52 16.37
CA GLU A 36 -18.52 -13.63 16.13
C GLU A 36 -18.08 -12.16 16.05
N GLU A 37 -17.18 -11.72 16.93
CA GLU A 37 -16.63 -10.36 16.91
C GLU A 37 -15.79 -10.12 15.66
N LEU A 38 -14.94 -11.09 15.29
CA LEU A 38 -14.15 -11.00 14.06
C LEU A 38 -15.06 -10.90 12.83
N ALA A 39 -16.10 -11.73 12.76
CA ALA A 39 -17.08 -11.69 11.67
C ALA A 39 -17.81 -10.35 11.59
N ALA A 40 -18.20 -9.78 12.74
CA ALA A 40 -18.85 -8.47 12.79
C ALA A 40 -17.94 -7.36 12.22
N VAL A 41 -16.66 -7.35 12.59
CA VAL A 41 -15.69 -6.38 12.09
C VAL A 41 -15.45 -6.57 10.58
N VAL A 42 -15.26 -7.81 10.13
CA VAL A 42 -15.07 -8.12 8.70
C VAL A 42 -16.28 -7.65 7.88
N ALA A 43 -17.51 -7.88 8.35
CA ALA A 43 -18.71 -7.43 7.65
C ALA A 43 -18.78 -5.90 7.51
N VAL A 44 -18.38 -5.16 8.53
CA VAL A 44 -18.28 -3.69 8.47
C VAL A 44 -17.23 -3.27 7.44
N LEU A 45 -16.03 -3.87 7.47
CA LEU A 45 -14.96 -3.55 6.54
C LEU A 45 -15.34 -3.87 5.09
N GLN A 46 -15.99 -5.01 4.84
CA GLN A 46 -16.51 -5.39 3.53
C GLN A 46 -17.51 -4.37 3.01
N ARG A 47 -18.50 -3.99 3.83
CA ARG A 47 -19.48 -2.95 3.45
C ARG A 47 -18.80 -1.63 3.08
N GLN A 48 -17.82 -1.18 3.86
CA GLN A 48 -17.08 0.05 3.55
C GLN A 48 -16.28 -0.08 2.25
N ALA A 49 -15.66 -1.24 2.01
CA ALA A 49 -14.96 -1.50 0.75
C ALA A 49 -15.92 -1.49 -0.45
N ASP A 50 -17.11 -2.07 -0.30
CA ASP A 50 -18.14 -2.08 -1.34
C ASP A 50 -18.67 -0.66 -1.64
N GLU A 51 -18.89 0.16 -0.61
CA GLU A 51 -19.29 1.57 -0.75
C GLU A 51 -18.22 2.37 -1.51
N VAL A 52 -16.93 2.15 -1.23
CA VAL A 52 -15.81 2.77 -1.96
C VAL A 52 -15.71 2.23 -3.39
N ALA A 53 -15.94 0.94 -3.61
CA ALA A 53 -15.94 0.36 -4.95
C ALA A 53 -17.08 0.91 -5.81
N ALA A 54 -18.27 1.11 -5.23
CA ALA A 54 -19.45 1.62 -5.90
C ALA A 54 -19.35 3.11 -6.27
N THR A 55 -18.66 3.91 -5.46
CA THR A 55 -18.34 5.31 -5.79
C THR A 55 -17.31 5.44 -6.92
N GLY A 56 -16.66 4.33 -7.30
CA GLY A 56 -15.64 4.29 -8.33
C GLY A 56 -14.30 4.83 -7.84
N ARG A 57 -13.23 4.51 -8.57
CA ARG A 57 -11.93 5.13 -8.28
C ARG A 57 -12.03 6.61 -8.58
N ALA A 58 -11.76 7.45 -7.57
CA ALA A 58 -11.57 8.87 -7.78
C ALA A 58 -10.53 9.08 -8.90
N GLU A 59 -10.84 9.95 -9.86
CA GLU A 59 -9.85 10.35 -10.84
C GLU A 59 -8.68 11.01 -10.12
N VAL A 60 -7.48 10.50 -10.39
CA VAL A 60 -6.24 11.08 -9.90
C VAL A 60 -6.00 12.35 -10.72
N THR A 61 -6.54 13.47 -10.23
CA THR A 61 -6.42 14.79 -10.87
C THR A 61 -5.02 15.37 -10.76
N GLU A 62 -4.29 15.00 -9.71
CA GLU A 62 -2.91 15.39 -9.48
C GLU A 62 -1.99 14.18 -9.47
N SER A 63 -0.83 14.32 -10.13
CA SER A 63 0.22 13.30 -10.06
C SER A 63 0.56 13.01 -8.60
N PRO A 64 0.65 11.73 -8.17
CA PRO A 64 1.11 11.37 -6.82
C PRO A 64 2.50 11.94 -6.47
N ARG A 65 3.28 12.35 -7.48
CA ARG A 65 4.58 12.99 -7.31
C ARG A 65 4.50 14.50 -7.07
N ALA A 66 3.38 15.16 -7.34
CA ALA A 66 3.26 16.62 -7.30
C ALA A 66 3.70 17.21 -5.94
N GLY A 67 3.30 16.59 -4.82
CA GLY A 67 3.73 17.01 -3.48
C GLY A 67 5.23 16.82 -3.22
N TRP A 68 5.81 15.74 -3.77
CA TRP A 68 7.25 15.46 -3.68
C TRP A 68 8.05 16.46 -4.53
N ASP A 69 7.59 16.74 -5.75
CA ASP A 69 8.20 17.71 -6.67
C ASP A 69 8.15 19.12 -6.08
N ALA A 70 7.02 19.49 -5.45
CA ALA A 70 6.88 20.77 -4.76
C ALA A 70 7.85 20.90 -3.58
N SER A 71 7.97 19.85 -2.77
CA SER A 71 8.90 19.80 -1.63
C SER A 71 10.36 19.87 -2.06
N ALA A 72 10.70 19.34 -3.23
CA ALA A 72 12.06 19.37 -3.77
C ALA A 72 12.55 20.76 -4.19
N ARG A 73 11.65 21.74 -4.44
CA ARG A 73 12.02 23.08 -4.93
C ARG A 73 12.89 23.88 -3.96
N GLY A 74 12.82 23.58 -2.67
CA GLY A 74 13.65 24.23 -1.65
C GLY A 74 15.09 23.69 -1.56
N LEU A 75 15.41 22.62 -2.29
CA LEU A 75 16.75 22.04 -2.27
C LEU A 75 17.71 22.88 -3.10
N ARG A 76 18.88 23.21 -2.53
CA ARG A 76 19.95 23.93 -3.26
C ARG A 76 20.45 23.15 -4.48
N ARG A 77 20.35 21.82 -4.44
CA ARG A 77 20.73 20.88 -5.50
C ARG A 77 19.88 19.61 -5.38
N PRO A 78 19.49 18.95 -6.49
CA PRO A 78 18.83 17.65 -6.44
C PRO A 78 19.64 16.60 -5.65
N LEU A 79 18.95 15.73 -4.92
CA LEU A 79 19.58 14.57 -4.29
C LEU A 79 19.84 13.50 -5.36
N GLU A 80 21.10 13.13 -5.53
CA GLU A 80 21.48 12.05 -6.44
C GLU A 80 20.91 10.72 -5.92
N HIS A 81 20.37 9.91 -6.83
CA HIS A 81 19.94 8.55 -6.52
C HIS A 81 21.10 7.57 -6.62
N GLY A 82 21.04 6.46 -5.88
CA GLY A 82 22.00 5.36 -5.96
C GLY A 82 22.64 5.00 -4.63
N SER A 83 23.44 3.94 -4.64
CA SER A 83 24.04 3.42 -3.41
C SER A 83 24.94 4.45 -2.73
N GLY A 84 24.69 4.67 -1.45
CA GLY A 84 25.41 5.63 -0.62
C GLY A 84 25.21 7.11 -1.01
N ALA A 85 24.35 7.43 -1.98
CA ALA A 85 24.16 8.81 -2.42
C ALA A 85 23.55 9.67 -1.31
N TRP A 86 22.62 9.10 -0.54
CA TRP A 86 22.04 9.76 0.63
C TRP A 86 23.06 10.01 1.76
N ALA A 87 23.98 9.07 2.00
CA ALA A 87 25.05 9.28 2.97
C ALA A 87 26.06 10.35 2.51
N ARG A 88 26.25 10.51 1.19
CA ARG A 88 27.11 11.56 0.62
C ARG A 88 26.45 12.95 0.64
N SER A 89 25.11 13.04 0.60
CA SER A 89 24.41 14.33 0.68
C SER A 89 24.37 14.93 2.09
N LEU A 90 24.72 14.14 3.11
CA LEU A 90 24.78 14.58 4.51
C LEU A 90 26.18 15.04 4.94
N ARG A 91 27.16 15.04 4.02
CA ARG A 91 28.53 15.52 4.23
C ARG A 91 28.75 16.82 3.49
#